data_AF-A0AA96MG84-F1
#
_entry.id   AF-A0AA96MG84-F1
#
_cell.length_a   1.000
_cell.length_b   1.000
_cell.length_c   1.000
_cell.angle_alpha   90.00
_cell.angle_beta   90.00
_cell.angle_gamma   90.00
#
_symmetry.space_group_name_H-M   'P 1'
#
loop_
_entity.id
_entity.type
_entity.pdbx_description
1 polymer ?
#
loop_
_entity_poly.entity_id
_entity_poly.type
_entity_poly.pdbx_seq_one_letter_code
_entity_poly.pdbx_strand_id
1 'polypeptide(L)'
;MSAQELDLRDYFQIVRKRLWMIVSIVIVACVLAGVYSLYIKNPVYEASTKIIVNQTPTQSTAAQLDLNQINTNIQLINTYKEIIKTPAILDVVAKNYPQFGITAEEMLKKINVSSVNNTQVMTLVVQDNSYQRAAEIVNAISLVFKQEIPSLFNVQNVSILNEAKLNPPVAPGPVEPNVVMNLAIAFIMSLMIGLGIAFLLEYLDDTLKTEDDIKKYLGLPTIAMITRLGQEETKATEQQVQTQTRKAGELEHVTAAK
;
A
#
# COMPACT_ATOMS: atom_id res chain seq x y z
N MET A 1 -35.73 0.35 29.96
CA MET A 1 -34.58 0.79 29.15
C MET A 1 -34.48 -0.14 27.96
N SER A 2 -35.26 0.10 26.91
CA SER A 2 -35.10 -0.59 25.63
C SER A 2 -33.84 -0.01 24.99
N ALA A 3 -32.80 -0.84 24.81
CA ALA A 3 -31.68 -0.51 23.97
C ALA A 3 -32.23 -0.19 22.58
N GLN A 4 -32.26 1.10 22.22
CA GLN A 4 -32.58 1.52 20.87
C GLN A 4 -31.43 1.03 19.99
N GLU A 5 -31.72 0.01 19.20
CA GLU A 5 -30.81 -0.52 18.19
C GLU A 5 -30.46 0.65 17.25
N LEU A 6 -29.17 1.00 17.20
CA LEU A 6 -28.68 2.01 16.26
C LEU A 6 -28.93 1.49 14.84
N ASP A 7 -29.88 2.08 14.12
CA ASP A 7 -30.23 1.68 12.76
C ASP A 7 -29.06 2.00 11.82
N LEU A 8 -28.75 1.10 10.90
CA LEU A 8 -27.72 1.28 9.86
C LEU A 8 -27.98 2.55 9.03
N ARG A 9 -29.24 2.95 8.94
CA ARG A 9 -29.66 4.18 8.25
C ARG A 9 -29.11 5.45 8.90
N ASP A 10 -29.02 5.50 10.23
CA ASP A 10 -28.51 6.66 10.96
C ASP A 10 -27.00 6.83 10.69
N TYR A 11 -26.23 5.73 10.69
CA TYR A 11 -24.80 5.77 10.33
C TYR A 11 -24.56 6.26 8.90
N PHE A 12 -25.41 5.86 7.94
CA PHE A 12 -25.26 6.30 6.55
C PHE A 12 -25.51 7.80 6.38
N GLN A 13 -26.42 8.40 7.16
CA GLN A 13 -26.68 9.83 7.12
C GLN A 13 -25.47 10.65 7.59
N ILE A 14 -24.77 10.18 8.62
CA ILE A 14 -23.55 10.82 9.14
C ILE A 14 -22.47 10.88 8.06
N VAL A 15 -22.21 9.75 7.41
CA VAL A 15 -21.22 9.66 6.32
C VAL A 15 -21.61 10.60 5.18
N ARG A 16 -22.88 10.60 4.77
CA ARG A 16 -23.36 11.47 3.68
C ARG A 16 -23.24 12.96 4.02
N LYS A 17 -23.53 13.37 5.26
CA LYS A 17 -23.40 14.76 5.76
C LYS A 17 -21.95 15.26 5.72
N ARG A 18 -20.96 14.35 5.87
CA ARG A 18 -19.53 14.67 5.92
C ARG A 18 -18.71 14.13 4.74
N LEU A 19 -19.36 13.67 3.68
CA LEU A 19 -18.71 13.07 2.50
C LEU A 19 -17.60 13.94 1.92
N TRP A 20 -17.82 15.25 1.82
CA TRP A 20 -16.82 16.20 1.31
C TRP A 20 -15.55 16.26 2.17
N MET A 21 -15.69 16.17 3.50
CA MET A 21 -14.57 16.14 4.42
C MET A 21 -13.78 14.84 4.27
N ILE A 22 -14.49 13.70 4.22
CA ILE A 22 -13.87 12.37 4.04
C ILE A 22 -13.09 12.32 2.73
N VAL A 23 -13.71 12.75 1.63
CA VAL A 23 -13.08 12.78 0.30
C VAL A 23 -11.87 13.70 0.28
N SER A 24 -11.93 14.87 0.92
CA SER A 24 -10.78 15.78 1.02
C SER A 24 -9.60 15.14 1.75
N ILE A 25 -9.85 14.49 2.89
CA ILE A 25 -8.81 13.79 3.67
C ILE A 25 -8.16 12.69 2.83
N VAL A 26 -8.97 11.88 2.13
CA VAL A 26 -8.48 10.79 1.28
C VAL A 26 -7.63 11.32 0.14
N ILE A 27 -8.09 12.37 -0.56
CA ILE A 27 -7.33 12.98 -1.66
C ILE A 27 -5.97 13.49 -1.17
N VAL A 28 -5.95 14.23 -0.06
CA VAL A 28 -4.71 14.77 0.51
C VAL A 28 -3.75 13.65 0.89
N ALA A 29 -4.23 12.60 1.56
CA ALA A 29 -3.41 11.46 1.95
C ALA A 29 -2.84 10.70 0.73
N CYS A 30 -3.66 10.47 -0.30
CA CYS A 30 -3.23 9.83 -1.53
C CYS A 30 -2.19 10.65 -2.30
N VAL A 31 -2.37 11.98 -2.37
CA VAL A 31 -1.38 12.88 -3.00
C VAL A 31 -0.07 12.85 -2.23
N LEU A 32 -0.11 12.96 -0.90
CA LEU A 32 1.09 12.89 -0.06
C LEU A 32 1.82 11.54 -0.22
N ALA A 33 1.08 10.43 -0.22
CA ALA A 33 1.65 9.10 -0.43
C ALA A 33 2.27 8.95 -1.82
N GLY A 34 1.61 9.45 -2.86
CA GLY A 34 2.12 9.44 -4.23
C GLY A 34 3.40 10.26 -4.38
N VAL A 35 3.42 11.49 -3.84
CA VAL A 35 4.61 12.36 -3.84
C VAL A 35 5.75 11.69 -3.06
N TYR A 36 5.48 11.18 -1.86
CA TYR A 36 6.47 10.47 -1.07
C TYR A 36 7.07 9.27 -1.81
N SER A 37 6.21 8.48 -2.46
CA SER A 37 6.63 7.30 -3.20
C SER A 37 7.41 7.64 -4.46
N LEU A 38 7.11 8.72 -5.17
CA LEU A 38 7.75 9.03 -6.45
C LEU A 38 8.99 9.92 -6.33
N TYR A 39 9.03 10.81 -5.34
CA TYR A 39 10.07 11.85 -5.23
C TYR A 39 11.01 11.65 -4.05
N ILE A 40 10.59 10.97 -2.97
CA ILE A 40 11.41 10.83 -1.76
C ILE A 40 12.03 9.44 -1.64
N LYS A 41 11.28 8.37 -1.92
CA LYS A 41 11.81 7.00 -1.83
C LYS A 41 12.64 6.64 -3.07
N ASN A 42 13.91 6.29 -2.87
CA ASN A 42 14.82 5.90 -3.94
C ASN A 42 14.32 4.63 -4.67
N PRO A 43 14.47 4.56 -6.00
CA PRO A 43 14.13 3.37 -6.76
C PRO A 43 15.07 2.22 -6.41
N VAL A 44 14.50 1.06 -6.08
CA VAL A 44 15.26 -0.16 -5.80
C VAL A 44 15.09 -1.11 -6.97
N TYR A 45 16.20 -1.62 -7.48
CA TYR A 45 16.29 -2.57 -8.57
C TYR A 45 16.71 -3.93 -8.04
N GLU A 46 16.30 -4.97 -8.75
CA GLU A 46 16.55 -6.34 -8.37
C GLU A 46 17.34 -7.07 -9.48
N ALA A 47 18.39 -7.79 -9.10
CA ALA A 47 19.08 -8.73 -9.96
C ALA A 47 19.05 -10.13 -9.34
N SER A 48 18.92 -11.16 -10.18
CA SER A 48 18.83 -12.54 -9.71
C SER A 48 19.74 -13.48 -10.50
N THR A 49 20.18 -14.52 -9.82
CA THR A 49 20.96 -15.63 -10.36
C THR A 49 20.33 -16.95 -9.91
N LYS A 50 20.37 -17.96 -10.77
CA LYS A 50 19.84 -19.30 -10.46
C LYS A 50 20.99 -20.26 -10.24
N ILE A 51 20.96 -20.95 -9.11
CA ILE A 51 21.99 -21.92 -8.71
C ILE A 51 21.31 -23.28 -8.54
N ILE A 52 21.94 -24.32 -9.07
CA ILE A 52 21.56 -25.70 -8.82
C ILE A 52 22.61 -26.35 -7.93
N VAL A 53 22.14 -27.12 -6.95
CA VAL A 53 23.01 -27.94 -6.11
C VAL A 53 22.63 -29.40 -6.28
N ASN A 54 23.56 -30.17 -6.82
CA ASN A 54 23.40 -31.61 -7.00
C ASN A 54 24.38 -32.36 -6.09
N GLN A 55 23.92 -33.45 -5.52
CA GLN A 55 24.80 -34.44 -4.91
C GLN A 55 24.89 -35.61 -5.89
N THR A 56 26.02 -35.74 -6.57
CA THR A 56 26.34 -37.03 -7.20
C THR A 56 26.54 -38.03 -6.08
N PRO A 57 25.84 -39.18 -6.07
CA PRO A 57 26.18 -40.26 -5.18
C PRO A 57 27.64 -40.61 -5.46
N THR A 58 28.51 -40.37 -4.47
CA THR A 58 29.87 -40.91 -4.46
C THR A 58 29.79 -42.38 -4.82
N GLN A 59 30.54 -42.79 -5.84
CA GLN A 59 30.59 -44.16 -6.35
C GLN A 59 30.73 -45.16 -5.19
N SER A 60 29.62 -45.77 -4.82
CA SER A 60 29.56 -46.96 -4.01
C SER A 60 28.78 -47.99 -4.80
N THR A 61 29.54 -48.95 -5.30
CA THR A 61 29.11 -50.26 -5.82
C THR A 61 27.69 -50.66 -5.44
N ALA A 62 26.90 -50.93 -6.49
CA ALA A 62 25.70 -51.76 -6.56
C ALA A 62 24.81 -51.90 -5.29
N ALA A 63 23.54 -51.51 -5.48
CA ALA A 63 22.37 -51.98 -4.74
C ALA A 63 22.13 -51.42 -3.32
N GLN A 64 21.57 -50.21 -3.25
CA GLN A 64 20.32 -49.95 -2.53
C GLN A 64 19.81 -48.54 -2.87
N LEU A 65 18.77 -48.49 -3.72
CA LEU A 65 17.96 -47.30 -3.93
C LEU A 65 17.08 -47.13 -2.68
N ASP A 66 17.63 -46.48 -1.66
CA ASP A 66 16.92 -46.15 -0.43
C ASP A 66 16.03 -44.92 -0.70
N LEU A 67 14.71 -45.14 -0.74
CA LEU A 67 13.69 -44.12 -1.01
C LEU A 67 13.74 -42.93 -0.03
N ASN A 68 14.44 -43.08 1.10
CA ASN A 68 14.73 -41.99 2.05
C ASN A 68 15.72 -40.94 1.53
N GLN A 69 16.55 -41.26 0.53
CA GLN A 69 17.57 -40.32 0.01
C GLN A 69 16.97 -39.17 -0.82
N ILE A 70 15.76 -39.35 -1.38
CA ILE A 70 15.10 -38.33 -2.20
C ILE A 70 14.59 -37.16 -1.33
N ASN A 71 14.13 -37.43 -0.10
CA ASN A 71 13.70 -36.38 0.84
C ASN A 71 14.89 -35.60 1.43
N THR A 72 16.03 -36.26 1.66
CA THR A 72 17.26 -35.61 2.16
C THR A 72 17.76 -34.54 1.19
N ASN A 73 17.67 -34.79 -0.12
CA ASN A 73 18.12 -33.86 -1.16
C ASN A 73 17.31 -32.55 -1.22
N ILE A 74 16.01 -32.58 -0.88
CA ILE A 74 15.16 -31.38 -0.83
C ILE A 74 15.39 -30.60 0.47
N GLN A 75 15.66 -31.26 1.60
CA GLN A 75 15.96 -30.56 2.86
C GLN A 75 17.28 -29.77 2.79
N LEU A 76 18.25 -30.27 2.02
CA LEU A 76 19.55 -29.62 1.83
C LEU A 76 19.45 -28.26 1.12
N ILE A 77 18.45 -28.04 0.26
CA ILE A 77 18.28 -26.72 -0.37
C ILE A 77 18.01 -25.65 0.67
N ASN A 78 17.21 -25.95 1.69
CA ASN A 78 16.91 -25.01 2.76
C ASN A 78 18.18 -24.70 3.58
N THR A 79 19.02 -25.69 3.83
CA THR A 79 20.32 -25.50 4.48
C THR A 79 21.22 -24.58 3.64
N TYR A 80 21.32 -24.80 2.33
CA TYR A 80 22.13 -23.96 1.45
C TYR A 80 21.62 -22.53 1.33
N LYS A 81 20.29 -22.31 1.37
CA LYS A 81 19.70 -20.96 1.42
C LYS A 81 20.12 -20.18 2.67
N GLU A 82 20.34 -20.86 3.78
CA GLU A 82 20.82 -20.21 5.01
C GLU A 82 22.33 -20.01 4.96
N ILE A 83 23.09 -20.99 4.45
CA ILE A 83 24.57 -20.88 4.38
C ILE A 83 25.02 -19.72 3.49
N ILE A 84 24.37 -19.48 2.35
CA ILE A 84 24.74 -18.37 1.46
C ILE A 84 24.59 -16.99 2.13
N LYS A 85 23.77 -16.91 3.18
CA LYS A 85 23.56 -15.69 3.99
C LYS A 85 24.51 -15.59 5.18
N THR A 86 25.33 -16.61 5.44
CA THR A 86 26.24 -16.60 6.59
C THR A 86 27.46 -15.71 6.36
N PRO A 87 28.08 -15.19 7.43
CA PRO A 87 29.35 -14.46 7.34
C PRO A 87 30.46 -15.26 6.64
N ALA A 88 30.46 -16.60 6.75
CA ALA A 88 31.43 -17.46 6.07
C ALA A 88 31.46 -17.28 4.54
N ILE A 89 30.35 -16.85 3.94
CA ILE A 89 30.27 -16.51 2.51
C ILE A 89 30.36 -15.00 2.32
N LEU A 90 29.57 -14.22 3.07
CA LEU A 90 29.45 -12.78 2.84
C LEU A 90 30.70 -11.99 3.22
N ASP A 91 31.45 -12.39 4.25
CA ASP A 91 32.73 -11.76 4.60
C ASP A 91 33.79 -12.03 3.53
N VAL A 92 33.77 -13.22 2.92
CA VAL A 92 34.67 -13.57 1.82
C VAL A 92 34.34 -12.72 0.58
N VAL A 93 33.06 -12.50 0.28
CA VAL A 93 32.64 -11.58 -0.79
C VAL A 93 33.10 -10.15 -0.49
N ALA A 94 32.84 -9.64 0.72
CA ALA A 94 33.26 -8.29 1.10
C ALA A 94 34.78 -8.09 1.02
N LYS A 95 35.55 -9.13 1.39
CA LYS A 95 37.02 -9.13 1.31
C LYS A 95 37.53 -9.20 -0.13
N ASN A 96 36.94 -10.05 -0.97
CA ASN A 96 37.38 -10.26 -2.36
C ASN A 96 36.92 -9.13 -3.31
N TYR A 97 35.84 -8.43 -2.96
CA TYR A 97 35.22 -7.38 -3.77
C TYR A 97 35.04 -6.07 -2.98
N PRO A 98 36.15 -5.41 -2.57
CA PRO A 98 36.09 -4.19 -1.77
C PRO A 98 35.41 -3.01 -2.50
N GLN A 99 35.32 -3.04 -3.84
CA GLN A 99 34.67 -2.01 -4.64
C GLN A 99 33.16 -1.88 -4.37
N PHE A 100 32.51 -2.89 -3.78
CA PHE A 100 31.11 -2.79 -3.42
C PHE A 100 30.88 -1.82 -2.25
N GLY A 101 31.91 -1.61 -1.41
CA GLY A 101 31.89 -0.64 -0.32
C GLY A 101 30.83 -0.92 0.75
N ILE A 102 30.45 -2.19 0.92
CA ILE A 102 29.42 -2.63 1.87
C ILE A 102 29.92 -3.80 2.70
N THR A 103 29.42 -3.90 3.93
CA THR A 103 29.76 -4.99 4.86
C THR A 103 28.88 -6.23 4.63
N ALA A 104 29.25 -7.36 5.22
CA ALA A 104 28.42 -8.58 5.19
C ALA A 104 27.02 -8.35 5.78
N GLU A 105 26.90 -7.55 6.85
CA GLU A 105 25.60 -7.22 7.45
C GLU A 105 24.72 -6.39 6.52
N GLU A 106 25.32 -5.46 5.78
CA GLU A 106 24.60 -4.67 4.78
C GLU A 106 24.20 -5.53 3.57
N MET A 107 25.07 -6.43 3.13
CA MET A 107 24.74 -7.43 2.10
C MET A 107 23.55 -8.30 2.53
N LEU A 108 23.55 -8.77 3.78
CA LEU A 108 22.48 -9.63 4.31
C LEU A 108 21.11 -8.96 4.21
N LYS A 109 21.01 -7.65 4.46
CA LYS A 109 19.76 -6.88 4.34
C LYS A 109 19.27 -6.75 2.89
N LYS A 110 20.15 -6.89 1.92
CA LYS A 110 19.88 -6.74 0.48
C LYS A 110 19.64 -8.06 -0.24
N ILE A 111 19.97 -9.18 0.41
CA ILE A 111 19.90 -10.51 -0.17
C ILE A 111 18.59 -11.19 0.18
N ASN A 112 17.93 -11.75 -0.83
CA ASN A 112 16.85 -12.70 -0.65
C ASN A 112 17.18 -14.01 -1.40
N VAL A 113 16.85 -15.14 -0.80
CA VAL A 113 17.12 -16.46 -1.38
C VAL A 113 15.84 -17.27 -1.30
N SER A 114 15.33 -17.67 -2.46
CA SER A 114 14.14 -18.50 -2.56
C SER A 114 14.46 -19.81 -3.27
N SER A 115 13.68 -20.84 -3.01
CA SER A 115 13.74 -22.13 -3.72
C SER A 115 12.43 -22.36 -4.44
N VAL A 116 12.47 -22.81 -5.69
CA VAL A 116 11.24 -23.09 -6.44
C VAL A 116 10.76 -24.50 -6.10
N ASN A 117 9.56 -24.64 -5.52
CA ASN A 117 8.77 -25.87 -5.39
C ASN A 117 9.56 -27.18 -5.19
N ASN A 118 10.23 -27.35 -4.04
CA ASN A 118 10.95 -28.60 -3.72
C ASN A 118 11.97 -29.04 -4.79
N THR A 119 12.47 -28.11 -5.60
CA THR A 119 13.54 -28.38 -6.56
C THR A 119 14.90 -28.06 -5.95
N GLN A 120 15.94 -28.59 -6.58
CA GLN A 120 17.33 -28.27 -6.27
C GLN A 120 17.78 -26.91 -6.83
N VAL A 121 16.84 -26.10 -7.34
CA VAL A 121 17.12 -24.78 -7.89
C VAL A 121 16.79 -23.70 -6.86
N MET A 122 17.81 -22.96 -6.45
CA MET A 122 17.66 -21.74 -5.66
C MET A 122 17.81 -20.52 -6.56
N THR A 123 17.01 -19.50 -6.30
CA THR A 123 17.14 -18.17 -6.89
C THR A 123 17.69 -17.24 -5.81
N LEU A 124 18.90 -16.75 -6.03
CA LEU A 124 19.53 -15.72 -5.23
C LEU A 124 19.20 -14.38 -5.87
N VAL A 125 18.75 -13.45 -5.04
CA VAL A 125 18.25 -12.14 -5.41
C VAL A 125 19.00 -11.08 -4.60
N VAL A 126 19.47 -10.03 -5.25
CA VAL A 126 20.06 -8.86 -4.59
C VAL A 126 19.33 -7.60 -5.01
N GLN A 127 19.03 -6.75 -4.04
CA GLN A 127 18.38 -5.46 -4.24
C GLN A 127 19.34 -4.31 -3.99
N ASP A 128 19.43 -3.38 -4.95
CA ASP A 128 20.27 -2.17 -4.84
C ASP A 128 19.63 -0.99 -5.60
N ASN A 129 20.14 0.23 -5.40
CA ASN A 129 19.65 1.42 -6.09
C ASN A 129 20.07 1.46 -7.58
N SER A 130 20.92 0.53 -8.02
CA SER A 130 21.30 0.36 -9.42
C SER A 130 21.27 -1.11 -9.78
N TYR A 131 20.62 -1.43 -10.91
CA TYR A 131 20.58 -2.79 -11.44
C TYR A 131 21.98 -3.35 -11.69
N GLN A 132 22.91 -2.55 -12.21
CA GLN A 132 24.28 -2.99 -12.48
C GLN A 132 24.98 -3.43 -11.20
N ARG A 133 24.89 -2.63 -10.12
CA ARG A 133 25.47 -2.98 -8.82
C ARG A 133 24.84 -4.26 -8.25
N ALA A 134 23.51 -4.37 -8.33
CA ALA A 134 22.81 -5.58 -7.88
C ALA A 134 23.28 -6.82 -8.66
N ALA A 135 23.47 -6.70 -9.98
CA ALA A 135 23.95 -7.78 -10.84
C ALA A 135 25.41 -8.17 -10.55
N GLU A 136 26.29 -7.21 -10.30
CA GLU A 136 27.67 -7.48 -9.91
C GLU A 136 27.74 -8.20 -8.55
N ILE A 137 27.00 -7.72 -7.55
CA ILE A 137 26.98 -8.30 -6.20
C ILE A 137 26.40 -9.71 -6.23
N VAL A 138 25.27 -9.93 -6.92
CA VAL A 138 24.63 -11.26 -6.97
C VAL A 138 25.52 -12.30 -7.66
N ASN A 139 26.24 -11.91 -8.70
CA ASN A 139 27.19 -12.77 -9.41
C ASN A 139 28.44 -13.05 -8.56
N ALA A 140 28.94 -12.05 -7.83
CA ALA A 140 30.06 -12.24 -6.91
C ALA A 140 29.72 -13.23 -5.78
N ILE A 141 28.54 -13.09 -5.18
CA ILE A 141 28.06 -14.00 -4.13
C ILE A 141 27.90 -15.42 -4.70
N SER A 142 27.29 -15.58 -5.88
CA SER A 142 27.11 -16.92 -6.48
C SER A 142 28.43 -17.59 -6.82
N LEU A 143 29.43 -16.82 -7.25
CA LEU A 143 30.77 -17.32 -7.53
C LEU A 143 31.50 -17.77 -6.25
N VAL A 144 31.51 -16.93 -5.21
CA VAL A 144 32.12 -17.29 -3.92
C VAL A 144 31.41 -18.49 -3.31
N PHE A 145 30.08 -18.52 -3.34
CA PHE A 145 29.31 -19.66 -2.86
C PHE A 145 29.69 -20.96 -3.60
N LYS A 146 29.82 -20.92 -4.93
CA LYS A 146 30.28 -22.07 -5.73
C LYS A 146 31.68 -22.55 -5.34
N GLN A 147 32.56 -21.63 -4.94
CA GLN A 147 33.95 -21.92 -4.56
C GLN A 147 34.08 -22.48 -3.14
N GLU A 148 33.37 -21.89 -2.17
CA GLU A 148 33.53 -22.21 -0.73
C GLU A 148 32.67 -23.40 -0.28
N ILE A 149 31.51 -23.64 -0.90
CA ILE A 149 30.62 -24.72 -0.45
C ILE A 149 31.23 -26.13 -0.60
N PRO A 150 31.91 -26.47 -1.70
CA PRO A 150 32.57 -27.77 -1.83
C PRO A 150 33.62 -28.02 -0.75
N SER A 151 34.39 -26.99 -0.34
CA SER A 151 35.43 -27.11 0.69
C SER A 151 34.86 -27.21 2.10
N LEU A 152 33.75 -26.52 2.37
CA LEU A 152 33.11 -26.52 3.70
C LEU A 152 32.25 -27.77 3.96
N PHE A 153 31.63 -28.34 2.92
CA PHE A 153 30.59 -29.38 3.08
C PHE A 153 30.81 -30.65 2.23
N ASN A 154 31.94 -30.80 1.55
CA ASN A 154 32.27 -31.96 0.71
C ASN A 154 31.18 -32.31 -0.32
N VAL A 155 30.54 -31.28 -0.89
CA VAL A 155 29.52 -31.44 -1.92
C VAL A 155 30.16 -31.31 -3.29
N GLN A 156 29.77 -32.20 -4.21
CA GLN A 156 30.52 -32.39 -5.43
C GLN A 156 30.06 -31.50 -6.59
N ASN A 157 28.84 -30.94 -6.56
CA ASN A 157 28.29 -30.23 -7.71
C ASN A 157 27.41 -29.04 -7.34
N VAL A 158 28.02 -27.85 -7.23
CA VAL A 158 27.31 -26.55 -7.27
C VAL A 158 27.52 -25.94 -8.65
N SER A 159 26.43 -25.62 -9.35
CA SER A 159 26.49 -24.98 -10.67
C SER A 159 25.58 -23.77 -10.74
N ILE A 160 26.07 -22.73 -11.42
CA ILE A 160 25.29 -21.52 -11.70
C ILE A 160 24.56 -21.78 -13.03
N LEU A 161 23.24 -21.86 -12.98
CA LEU A 161 22.40 -22.10 -14.16
C LEU A 161 22.27 -20.84 -15.02
N ASN A 162 22.21 -19.68 -14.37
CA ASN A 162 22.02 -18.40 -15.03
C ASN A 162 22.61 -17.29 -14.18
N GLU A 163 23.58 -16.57 -14.73
CA GLU A 163 24.16 -15.35 -14.15
C GLU A 163 23.29 -14.13 -14.47
N ALA A 164 23.31 -13.14 -13.59
CA ALA A 164 22.67 -11.86 -13.84
C ALA A 164 23.41 -11.12 -14.97
N LYS A 165 22.71 -10.83 -16.07
CA LYS A 165 23.28 -10.09 -17.19
C LYS A 165 23.50 -8.64 -16.77
N LEU A 166 24.75 -8.15 -16.85
CA LEU A 166 25.06 -6.74 -16.55
C LEU A 166 24.33 -5.76 -17.48
N ASN A 167 24.19 -6.13 -18.76
CA ASN A 167 23.52 -5.34 -19.79
C ASN A 167 22.39 -6.17 -20.43
N PRO A 168 21.22 -6.27 -19.80
CA PRO A 168 20.09 -7.01 -20.35
C PRO A 168 19.48 -6.22 -21.54
N PRO A 169 18.93 -6.91 -22.55
CA PRO A 169 18.29 -6.26 -23.71
C PRO A 169 17.13 -5.34 -23.33
N VAL A 170 16.48 -5.60 -22.19
CA VAL A 170 15.44 -4.78 -21.58
C VAL A 170 15.92 -4.44 -20.18
N ALA A 171 16.08 -3.16 -19.88
CA ALA A 171 16.42 -2.70 -18.54
C ALA A 171 15.27 -3.04 -17.59
N PRO A 172 15.51 -3.85 -16.54
CA PRO A 172 14.46 -4.17 -15.58
C PRO A 172 14.04 -2.90 -14.83
N GLY A 173 12.73 -2.73 -14.68
CA GLY A 173 12.16 -1.64 -13.91
C GLY A 173 12.46 -1.78 -12.40
N PRO A 174 12.28 -0.71 -11.62
CA PRO A 174 12.43 -0.78 -10.18
C PRO A 174 11.33 -1.66 -9.57
N VAL A 175 11.70 -2.46 -8.57
CA VAL A 175 10.78 -3.28 -7.77
C VAL A 175 10.17 -2.48 -6.62
N GLU A 176 10.83 -1.40 -6.20
CA GLU A 176 10.30 -0.45 -5.23
C GLU A 176 10.48 1.01 -5.68
N PRO A 177 9.58 1.91 -5.25
CA PRO A 177 8.40 1.63 -4.43
C PRO A 177 7.19 1.13 -5.22
N ASN A 178 6.44 0.21 -4.63
CA ASN A 178 5.15 -0.22 -5.16
C ASN A 178 4.10 0.89 -4.94
N VAL A 179 4.07 1.85 -5.87
CA VAL A 179 3.19 3.03 -5.81
C VAL A 179 1.73 2.61 -5.63
N VAL A 180 1.29 1.57 -6.35
CA VAL A 180 -0.09 1.07 -6.27
C VAL A 180 -0.42 0.56 -4.88
N MET A 181 0.47 -0.24 -4.27
CA MET A 181 0.28 -0.77 -2.93
C MET A 181 0.28 0.35 -1.88
N ASN A 182 1.26 1.26 -1.96
CA ASN A 182 1.36 2.39 -1.05
C ASN A 182 0.11 3.29 -1.13
N LEU A 183 -0.41 3.52 -2.34
CA LEU A 183 -1.62 4.30 -2.55
C LEU A 183 -2.87 3.59 -2.02
N ALA A 184 -2.97 2.27 -2.19
CA ALA A 184 -4.05 1.47 -1.61
C ALA A 184 -4.04 1.53 -0.08
N ILE A 185 -2.86 1.39 0.54
CA ILE A 185 -2.70 1.52 1.99
C ILE A 185 -3.10 2.93 2.45
N ALA A 186 -2.61 3.98 1.77
CA ALA A 186 -2.96 5.36 2.09
C ALA A 186 -4.45 5.63 1.96
N PHE A 187 -5.10 5.10 0.92
CA PHE A 187 -6.54 5.20 0.70
C PHE A 187 -7.33 4.55 1.85
N ILE A 188 -7.00 3.31 2.21
CA ILE A 188 -7.71 2.58 3.28
C ILE A 188 -7.53 3.31 4.62
N MET A 189 -6.29 3.68 4.96
CA MET A 189 -5.97 4.37 6.21
C MET A 189 -6.68 5.72 6.32
N SER A 190 -6.66 6.52 5.25
CA SER A 190 -7.32 7.82 5.24
C SER A 190 -8.84 7.73 5.26
N LEU A 191 -9.42 6.69 4.64
CA LEU A 191 -10.86 6.44 4.72
C LEU A 191 -11.27 6.06 6.14
N MET A 192 -10.52 5.19 6.82
CA MET A 192 -10.77 4.83 8.23
C MET A 192 -10.67 6.05 9.15
N ILE A 193 -9.63 6.87 8.97
CA ILE A 193 -9.45 8.11 9.74
C ILE A 193 -10.58 9.10 9.43
N GLY A 194 -10.94 9.29 8.16
CA GLY A 194 -12.00 10.18 7.74
C GLY A 194 -13.36 9.79 8.32
N LEU A 195 -13.68 8.49 8.33
CA LEU A 195 -14.88 7.96 8.99
C LEU A 195 -14.83 8.17 10.51
N GLY A 196 -13.70 7.86 11.14
CA GLY A 196 -13.50 8.07 12.57
C GLY A 196 -13.71 9.52 12.98
N ILE A 197 -13.15 10.48 12.24
CA ILE A 197 -13.34 11.92 12.44
C ILE A 197 -14.80 12.31 12.19
N ALA A 198 -15.44 11.79 11.14
CA ALA A 198 -16.84 12.08 10.85
C ALA A 198 -17.77 11.64 12.00
N PHE A 199 -17.56 10.44 12.54
CA PHE A 199 -18.32 9.94 13.69
C PHE A 199 -17.99 10.70 14.96
N LEU A 200 -16.72 11.03 15.20
CA LEU A 200 -16.32 11.83 16.37
C LEU A 200 -16.97 13.21 16.35
N LEU A 201 -16.99 13.88 15.19
CA LEU A 201 -17.61 15.19 15.03
C LEU A 201 -19.13 15.13 15.16
N GLU A 202 -19.78 14.01 14.81
CA GLU A 202 -21.21 13.84 15.04
C GLU A 202 -21.50 13.53 16.51
N TYR A 203 -20.67 12.70 17.15
CA TYR A 203 -20.78 12.39 18.57
C TYR A 203 -20.61 13.63 19.47
N LEU A 204 -19.78 14.59 19.04
CA LEU A 204 -19.58 15.85 19.76
C LEU A 204 -20.59 16.96 19.36
N ASP A 205 -21.45 16.74 18.36
CA ASP A 205 -22.49 17.70 17.94
C ASP A 205 -23.78 17.45 18.71
N ASP A 206 -23.90 18.01 19.92
CA ASP A 206 -25.08 17.91 20.79
C ASP A 206 -26.27 18.80 20.36
N THR A 207 -26.32 19.24 19.10
CA THR A 207 -27.34 20.20 18.63
C THR A 207 -28.56 19.50 18.03
N LEU A 208 -29.76 19.82 18.51
CA LEU A 208 -31.02 19.44 17.88
C LEU A 208 -31.31 20.36 16.68
N LYS A 209 -31.32 19.83 15.44
CA LYS A 209 -31.44 20.64 14.22
C LYS A 209 -32.73 20.41 13.46
N THR A 210 -33.40 19.29 13.69
CA THR A 210 -34.59 18.88 12.94
C THR A 210 -35.77 18.55 13.85
N GLU A 211 -36.99 18.57 13.28
CA GLU A 211 -38.20 18.17 13.99
C GLU A 211 -38.11 16.71 14.48
N ASP A 212 -37.45 15.86 13.68
CA ASP A 212 -37.18 14.48 14.03
C ASP A 212 -36.27 14.38 15.26
N ASP A 213 -35.27 15.27 15.40
CA ASP A 213 -34.42 15.32 16.60
C ASP A 213 -35.25 15.67 17.86
N ILE A 214 -36.15 16.65 17.78
CA ILE A 214 -37.02 17.03 18.92
C ILE A 214 -37.89 15.86 19.35
N LYS A 215 -38.53 15.18 18.38
CA LYS A 215 -39.37 14.01 18.67
C LYS A 215 -38.54 12.84 19.19
N LYS A 216 -37.34 12.61 18.66
CA LYS A 216 -36.44 11.50 19.01
C LYS A 216 -35.80 11.67 20.39
N TYR A 217 -35.35 12.87 20.74
CA TYR A 217 -34.61 13.12 21.98
C TYR A 217 -35.47 13.65 23.13
N LEU A 218 -36.52 14.42 22.84
CA LEU A 218 -37.38 15.02 23.87
C LEU A 218 -38.72 14.31 24.00
N GLY A 219 -39.11 13.46 23.03
CA GLY A 219 -40.40 12.76 23.03
C GLY A 219 -41.60 13.68 22.84
N LEU A 220 -41.37 14.93 22.46
CA LEU A 220 -42.39 15.97 22.35
C LEU A 220 -42.80 16.18 20.89
N PRO A 221 -44.09 16.46 20.60
CA PRO A 221 -44.52 16.86 19.27
C PRO A 221 -44.06 18.30 18.97
N THR A 222 -43.56 18.52 17.76
CA THR A 222 -43.22 19.87 17.27
C THR A 222 -44.50 20.66 17.02
N ILE A 223 -44.67 21.80 17.71
CA ILE A 223 -45.89 22.63 17.62
C ILE A 223 -45.80 23.62 16.46
N ALA A 224 -44.62 24.20 16.24
CA ALA A 224 -44.38 25.17 15.18
C ALA A 224 -42.88 25.21 14.80
N MET A 225 -42.58 25.37 13.51
CA MET A 225 -41.24 25.66 13.00
C MET A 225 -41.18 27.13 12.62
N ILE A 226 -40.23 27.89 13.20
CA ILE A 226 -39.99 29.29 12.81
C ILE A 226 -38.83 29.31 11.84
N THR A 227 -39.12 29.50 10.55
CA THR A 227 -38.10 29.63 9.52
C THR A 227 -37.38 30.97 9.66
N ARG A 228 -36.04 30.95 9.64
CA ARG A 228 -35.24 32.17 9.63
C ARG A 228 -35.18 32.71 8.19
N LEU A 229 -35.94 33.77 7.89
CA LEU A 229 -35.84 34.46 6.60
C LEU A 229 -34.45 35.09 6.43
N GLY A 230 -33.82 34.84 5.28
CA GLY A 230 -32.57 35.49 4.89
C GLY A 230 -32.80 36.93 4.43
N GLN A 231 -31.78 37.79 4.57
CA GLN A 231 -31.88 39.22 4.23
C GLN A 231 -32.32 39.50 2.78
N GLU A 232 -32.14 38.56 1.85
CA GLU A 232 -32.58 38.71 0.45
C GLU A 232 -34.09 38.50 0.28
N GLU A 233 -34.70 37.57 1.03
CA GLU A 233 -36.14 37.31 0.99
C GLU A 233 -36.93 38.44 1.67
N THR A 234 -36.34 39.08 2.69
CA THR A 234 -36.91 40.29 3.31
C THR A 234 -37.04 41.43 2.30
N LYS A 235 -36.00 41.67 1.48
CA LYS A 235 -36.01 42.73 0.46
C LYS A 235 -37.02 42.46 -0.66
N ALA A 236 -37.15 41.20 -1.09
CA ALA A 236 -38.13 40.81 -2.11
C ALA A 236 -39.58 40.98 -1.61
N THR A 237 -39.83 40.66 -0.35
CA THR A 237 -41.15 40.80 0.28
C THR A 237 -41.54 42.28 0.46
N GLU A 238 -40.60 43.14 0.86
CA GLU A 238 -40.81 44.59 0.97
C GLU A 238 -41.17 45.24 -0.38
N GLN A 239 -40.53 44.81 -1.48
CA GLN A 239 -40.84 45.31 -2.83
C GLN A 239 -42.23 44.86 -3.33
N GLN A 240 -42.65 43.64 -3.00
CA GLN A 240 -43.99 43.14 -3.36
C GLN A 240 -45.10 43.84 -2.59
N VAL A 241 -44.91 44.12 -1.30
CA VAL A 241 -45.89 44.86 -0.48
C VAL A 241 -46.08 46.29 -0.99
N GLN A 242 -45.00 47.01 -1.34
CA GLN A 242 -45.10 48.35 -1.92
C GLN A 242 -45.81 48.40 -3.29
N THR A 243 -45.70 47.33 -4.07
CA THR A 243 -46.33 47.25 -5.40
C THR A 243 -47.84 47.00 -5.30
N GLN A 244 -48.31 46.28 -4.27
CA GLN A 244 -49.73 46.04 -4.05
C GLN A 244 -50.46 47.24 -3.43
N THR A 245 -49.82 48.02 -2.55
CA THR A 245 -50.46 49.22 -1.96
C THR A 245 -50.73 50.32 -2.99
N ARG A 246 -50.04 50.31 -4.14
CA ARG A 246 -50.21 51.31 -5.21
C ARG A 246 -51.43 51.07 -6.11
N LYS A 247 -52.11 49.93 -6.05
CA LYS A 247 -53.19 49.58 -6.99
C LYS A 247 -54.63 49.91 -6.55
N ALA A 248 -54.85 50.52 -5.38
CA ALA A 248 -56.19 50.75 -4.84
C ALA A 248 -56.84 52.11 -5.21
N GLY A 249 -56.35 52.85 -6.22
CA GLY A 249 -56.71 54.26 -6.36
C GLY A 249 -57.01 54.85 -7.75
N GLU A 250 -56.91 54.11 -8.86
CA GLU A 250 -57.12 54.74 -10.18
C GLU A 250 -58.40 54.22 -10.87
N LEU A 251 -59.46 55.03 -10.75
CA LEU A 251 -60.67 54.90 -11.56
C LEU A 251 -60.35 55.38 -12.98
N GLU A 252 -60.29 54.44 -13.93
CA GLU A 252 -60.34 54.73 -15.37
C GLU A 252 -61.69 55.36 -15.73
N HIS A 253 -61.79 56.69 -15.76
CA HIS A 253 -62.73 57.38 -16.65
C HIS A 253 -62.21 58.81 -16.92
N VAL A 254 -61.98 59.12 -18.20
CA VAL A 254 -62.71 60.13 -18.99
C VAL A 254 -61.98 60.30 -20.32
N THR A 255 -62.55 59.74 -21.38
CA THR A 255 -62.22 60.05 -22.77
C THR A 255 -62.95 61.35 -23.13
N ALA A 256 -62.22 62.44 -23.38
CA ALA A 256 -62.77 63.63 -24.01
C ALA A 256 -62.45 63.58 -25.51
N ALA A 257 -63.48 63.37 -26.32
CA ALA A 257 -63.41 63.49 -27.76
C ALA A 257 -63.74 64.93 -28.19
N LYS A 258 -62.87 65.43 -29.08
CA LYS A 258 -62.98 66.58 -29.99
C LYS A 258 -62.66 67.97 -29.45
#